data_AF-A0A9D7QJW9-F1
#
_entry.id   AF-A0A9D7QJW9-F1
#
_cell.length_a   1.000
_cell.length_b   1.000
_cell.length_c   1.000
_cell.angle_alpha   90.00
_cell.angle_beta   90.00
_cell.angle_gamma   90.00
#
_symmetry.space_group_name_H-M   'P 1'
#
loop_
_entity.id
_entity.type
_entity.pdbx_description
1 polymer ?
#
loop_
_entity_poly.entity_id
_entity_poly.type
_entity_poly.pdbx_seq_one_letter_code
_entity_poly.pdbx_strand_id
1 'polypeptide(L)'
;MQKNSNLKHVIPFGWHIPSQRMVTVTEVANGRACECICAACGVRLQARQGAIRVWYFAHDEETNCQHAAEAAIHRMAKQMVAERGCVFVPHRQLSRTIHGKKRVWTEMITVDVQPAGLQMLADCTQEKTIGDSRSEGGSRRPDVFASLEGRPLAIEIRNTNAVDFDKQDWLERQGYSVLEIDIADIDQLPPDQIHEALEARLFQTSDQSVWLAHARDHVGEDTLDQLEGQIRAARKDEEDALLAKLDADEAERKRKEEARRRYRDIEDFKVRLGRCTARVGRNEQRVSLKIHGYAPDSVFERIKLLGRNHHGHFNNKARCWEFYRHSENEAFFKQLCAEVQQGCLEHEFGTSVSPSTPQRVARLPAEAAIERPWPIYFDDPALQEAFDERAAILEFEAGFRRGAAETQAFAEISA
;
A
#
# COMPACT_ATOMS: atom_id res chain seq x y z
N MET A 1 15.69 -25.72 -26.45
CA MET A 1 16.47 -24.96 -27.45
C MET A 1 17.92 -25.34 -27.31
N GLN A 2 18.48 -26.04 -28.31
CA GLN A 2 19.88 -26.49 -28.28
C GLN A 2 20.81 -25.29 -28.44
N LYS A 3 21.76 -25.13 -27.51
CA LYS A 3 22.88 -24.19 -27.65
C LYS A 3 23.69 -24.59 -28.88
N ASN A 4 23.62 -23.80 -29.95
CA ASN A 4 24.48 -23.97 -31.12
C ASN A 4 25.93 -23.70 -30.69
N SER A 5 26.73 -24.75 -30.57
CA SER A 5 28.12 -24.75 -30.11
C SER A 5 29.12 -24.08 -31.08
N ASN A 6 28.63 -23.45 -32.17
CA ASN A 6 29.45 -22.87 -33.24
C ASN A 6 29.67 -21.35 -33.13
N LEU A 7 29.10 -20.67 -32.12
CA LEU A 7 29.26 -19.21 -31.93
C LEU A 7 30.58 -18.80 -31.26
N LYS A 8 31.41 -19.75 -30.81
CA LYS A 8 32.64 -19.48 -30.02
C LYS A 8 33.75 -18.66 -30.72
N HIS A 9 33.58 -18.30 -32.00
CA HIS A 9 34.60 -17.60 -32.79
C HIS A 9 34.10 -16.33 -33.48
N VAL A 10 32.89 -15.88 -33.16
CA VAL A 10 32.24 -14.77 -33.86
C VAL A 10 32.47 -13.50 -33.07
N ILE A 11 33.18 -12.54 -33.68
CA ILE A 11 33.52 -11.25 -33.07
C ILE A 11 32.88 -10.17 -33.96
N PRO A 12 31.99 -9.31 -33.41
CA PRO A 12 31.24 -8.35 -34.22
C PRO A 12 32.10 -7.16 -34.69
N PHE A 13 33.12 -6.78 -33.92
CA PHE A 13 33.95 -5.62 -34.19
C PHE A 13 35.44 -5.93 -34.02
N GLY A 14 36.28 -5.34 -34.85
CA GLY A 14 37.73 -5.46 -34.78
C GLY A 14 38.37 -4.12 -34.40
N TRP A 15 39.47 -4.15 -33.64
CA TRP A 15 40.31 -2.96 -33.49
C TRP A 15 41.21 -2.84 -34.70
N HIS A 16 40.96 -1.85 -35.56
CA HIS A 16 41.73 -1.63 -36.78
C HIS A 16 43.02 -0.88 -36.45
N ILE A 17 44.17 -1.52 -36.65
CA ILE A 17 45.47 -0.96 -36.28
C ILE A 17 45.77 0.35 -37.03
N PRO A 18 45.59 0.46 -38.36
CA PRO A 18 45.93 1.68 -39.09
C PRO A 18 45.13 2.90 -38.64
N SER A 19 43.82 2.74 -38.38
CA SER A 19 42.95 3.86 -37.99
C SER A 19 42.81 4.05 -36.49
N GLN A 20 43.37 3.15 -35.66
CA GLN A 20 43.29 3.21 -34.20
C GLN A 20 41.85 3.36 -33.68
N ARG A 21 40.91 2.61 -34.26
CA ARG A 21 39.50 2.61 -33.86
C ARG A 21 38.85 1.24 -34.05
N MET A 22 37.77 1.00 -33.33
CA MET A 22 36.87 -0.11 -33.57
C MET A 22 36.17 0.10 -34.93
N VAL A 23 36.07 -0.99 -35.69
CA VAL A 23 35.40 -1.03 -37.00
C VAL A 23 34.53 -2.26 -37.12
N THR A 24 33.53 -2.16 -37.98
CA THR A 24 32.72 -3.27 -38.45
C THR A 24 33.45 -4.04 -39.56
N VAL A 25 33.02 -5.27 -39.80
CA VAL A 25 33.57 -6.11 -40.88
C VAL A 25 33.34 -5.52 -42.28
N THR A 26 32.37 -4.62 -42.46
CA THR A 26 32.07 -3.97 -43.75
C THR A 26 33.04 -2.84 -44.10
N GLU A 27 33.77 -2.32 -43.11
CA GLU A 27 34.71 -1.19 -43.28
C GLU A 27 36.13 -1.63 -43.67
N VAL A 28 36.38 -2.93 -43.78
CA VAL A 28 37.73 -3.49 -43.97
C VAL A 28 37.79 -4.50 -45.11
N ALA A 29 39.00 -4.76 -45.60
CA ALA A 29 39.22 -5.79 -46.62
C ALA A 29 38.95 -7.20 -46.08
N ASN A 30 38.49 -8.10 -46.95
CA ASN A 30 38.23 -9.50 -46.59
C ASN A 30 39.52 -10.23 -46.16
N GLY A 31 39.37 -11.22 -45.29
CA GLY A 31 40.46 -12.10 -44.88
C GLY A 31 41.46 -11.41 -43.95
N ARG A 32 42.74 -11.81 -44.07
CA ARG A 32 43.86 -11.32 -43.24
C ARG A 32 44.31 -9.89 -43.59
N ALA A 33 43.80 -9.36 -44.70
CA ALA A 33 44.02 -7.99 -45.14
C ALA A 33 43.18 -6.98 -44.35
N CYS A 34 42.35 -7.41 -43.38
CA CYS A 34 41.55 -6.52 -42.57
C CYS A 34 42.36 -5.71 -41.55
N GLU A 35 43.61 -6.09 -41.26
CA GLU A 35 44.51 -5.39 -40.33
C GLU A 35 43.92 -5.12 -38.93
N CYS A 36 42.99 -5.98 -38.51
CA CYS A 36 42.32 -5.89 -37.22
C CYS A 36 42.95 -6.82 -36.18
N ILE A 37 42.86 -6.42 -34.91
CA ILE A 37 43.19 -7.26 -33.74
C ILE A 37 41.98 -7.38 -32.80
N CYS A 38 41.98 -8.45 -32.01
CA CYS A 38 40.99 -8.68 -30.98
C CYS A 38 41.15 -7.65 -29.86
N ALA A 39 40.05 -7.01 -29.48
CA ALA A 39 40.05 -6.01 -28.42
C ALA A 39 40.32 -6.62 -27.02
N ALA A 40 40.10 -7.93 -26.84
CA ALA A 40 40.35 -8.65 -25.60
C ALA A 40 41.79 -9.19 -25.48
N CYS A 41 42.27 -9.94 -26.49
CA CYS A 41 43.56 -10.64 -26.40
C CYS A 41 44.68 -10.03 -27.25
N GLY A 42 44.38 -9.05 -28.12
CA GLY A 42 45.36 -8.41 -29.01
C GLY A 42 45.82 -9.26 -30.19
N VAL A 43 45.35 -10.51 -30.33
CA VAL A 43 45.69 -11.40 -31.45
C VAL A 43 45.02 -10.93 -32.74
N ARG A 44 45.68 -11.18 -33.89
CA ARG A 44 45.17 -10.83 -35.22
C ARG A 44 43.83 -11.48 -35.53
N LEU A 45 42.97 -10.70 -36.18
CA LEU A 45 41.69 -11.15 -36.69
C LEU A 45 41.75 -11.37 -38.20
N GLN A 46 40.80 -12.16 -38.68
CA GLN A 46 40.47 -12.35 -40.08
C GLN A 46 39.02 -11.89 -40.29
N ALA A 47 38.80 -10.96 -41.22
CA ALA A 47 37.45 -10.62 -41.66
C ALA A 47 36.90 -11.78 -42.50
N ARG A 48 35.70 -12.28 -42.18
CA ARG A 48 35.03 -13.35 -42.92
C ARG A 48 33.80 -12.78 -43.61
N GLN A 49 34.00 -12.35 -44.85
CA GLN A 49 32.93 -11.85 -45.72
C GLN A 49 32.57 -12.92 -46.76
N GLY A 50 31.28 -13.14 -47.00
CA GLY A 50 30.81 -14.12 -47.99
C GLY A 50 29.32 -14.00 -48.29
N ALA A 51 28.85 -14.67 -49.34
CA ALA A 51 27.47 -14.53 -49.82
C ALA A 51 26.42 -15.31 -49.00
N ILE A 52 26.85 -16.26 -48.15
CA ILE A 52 25.96 -17.25 -47.51
C ILE A 52 25.83 -17.02 -46.00
N ARG A 53 26.92 -16.64 -45.33
CA ARG A 53 26.94 -16.43 -43.87
C ARG A 53 27.02 -14.93 -43.58
N VAL A 54 26.42 -14.53 -42.46
CA VAL A 54 26.62 -13.21 -41.86
C VAL A 54 28.13 -12.93 -41.76
N TRP A 55 28.52 -11.69 -42.01
CA TRP A 55 29.92 -11.29 -41.96
C TRP A 55 30.34 -11.06 -40.51
N TYR A 56 31.54 -11.49 -40.15
CA TYR A 56 32.09 -11.36 -38.80
C TYR A 56 33.62 -11.38 -38.82
N PHE A 57 34.23 -11.03 -37.69
CA PHE A 57 35.64 -11.28 -37.44
C PHE A 57 35.83 -12.60 -36.70
N ALA A 58 36.87 -13.33 -37.05
CA ALA A 58 37.35 -14.50 -36.31
C ALA A 58 38.84 -14.32 -36.00
N HIS A 59 39.34 -15.00 -34.97
CA HIS A 59 40.79 -15.08 -34.78
C HIS A 59 41.44 -15.79 -35.96
N ASP A 60 42.59 -15.28 -36.40
CA ASP A 60 43.37 -15.90 -37.47
C ASP A 60 44.02 -17.22 -37.03
N GLU A 61 44.31 -17.33 -35.73
CA GLU A 61 44.89 -18.51 -35.09
C GLU A 61 43.92 -19.08 -34.04
N GLU A 62 44.00 -20.39 -33.80
CA GLU A 62 43.17 -21.05 -32.80
C GLU A 62 43.51 -20.52 -31.40
N THR A 63 42.58 -19.77 -30.83
CA THR A 63 42.75 -19.07 -29.56
C THR A 63 41.50 -19.23 -28.70
N ASN A 64 41.69 -19.58 -27.43
CA ASN A 64 40.59 -19.74 -26.47
C ASN A 64 40.23 -18.40 -25.82
N CYS A 65 39.85 -17.41 -26.62
CA CYS A 65 39.50 -16.07 -26.16
C CYS A 65 37.99 -15.96 -25.89
N GLN A 66 37.58 -16.29 -24.67
CA GLN A 66 36.16 -16.39 -24.30
C GLN A 66 35.43 -15.04 -24.26
N HIS A 67 36.14 -13.95 -23.95
CA HIS A 67 35.58 -12.59 -23.81
C HIS A 67 35.73 -11.72 -25.07
N ALA A 68 35.99 -12.33 -26.23
CA ALA A 68 36.31 -11.57 -27.45
C ALA A 68 35.15 -10.69 -27.93
N ALA A 69 33.94 -11.23 -28.00
CA ALA A 69 32.74 -10.50 -28.39
C ALA A 69 32.38 -9.43 -27.34
N GLU A 70 32.36 -9.82 -26.07
CA GLU A 70 32.08 -8.95 -24.91
C GLU A 70 32.93 -7.66 -24.95
N ALA A 71 34.26 -7.82 -25.03
CA ALA A 71 35.20 -6.70 -25.06
C ALA A 71 35.09 -5.85 -26.33
N ALA A 72 34.79 -6.48 -27.48
CA ALA A 72 34.62 -5.78 -28.74
C ALA A 72 33.36 -4.88 -28.73
N ILE A 73 32.24 -5.38 -28.21
CA ILE A 73 30.98 -4.63 -28.08
C ILE A 73 31.17 -3.49 -27.06
N HIS A 74 31.78 -3.77 -25.90
CA HIS A 74 32.06 -2.76 -24.88
C HIS A 74 32.90 -1.60 -25.41
N ARG A 75 34.00 -1.88 -26.10
CA ARG A 75 34.84 -0.84 -26.72
C ARG A 75 34.14 -0.09 -27.84
N MET A 76 33.37 -0.79 -28.68
CA MET A 76 32.58 -0.12 -29.72
C MET A 76 31.57 0.86 -29.11
N ALA A 77 30.89 0.48 -28.03
CA ALA A 77 29.93 1.34 -27.34
C ALA A 77 30.56 2.65 -26.85
N LYS A 78 31.72 2.57 -26.18
CA LYS A 78 32.48 3.74 -25.71
C LYS A 78 32.86 4.65 -26.87
N GLN A 79 33.33 4.07 -27.97
CA GLN A 79 33.71 4.82 -29.16
C GLN A 79 32.51 5.53 -29.77
N MET A 80 31.38 4.85 -29.95
CA MET A 80 30.18 5.45 -30.54
C MET A 80 29.70 6.66 -29.73
N VAL A 81 29.65 6.55 -28.39
CA VAL A 81 29.26 7.69 -27.53
C VAL A 81 30.25 8.84 -27.65
N ALA A 82 31.56 8.54 -27.59
CA ALA A 82 32.60 9.55 -27.66
C ALA A 82 32.66 10.28 -29.01
N GLU A 83 32.51 9.54 -30.12
CA GLU A 83 32.54 10.09 -31.48
C GLU A 83 31.26 10.86 -31.83
N ARG A 84 30.09 10.33 -31.43
CA ARG A 84 28.80 10.98 -31.73
C ARG A 84 28.55 12.20 -30.83
N GLY A 85 29.14 12.25 -29.64
CA GLY A 85 29.00 13.36 -28.72
C GLY A 85 27.56 13.54 -28.23
N CYS A 86 26.81 12.44 -28.13
CA CYS A 86 25.46 12.43 -27.57
C CYS A 86 25.16 11.08 -26.93
N VAL A 87 24.11 11.01 -26.11
CA VAL A 87 23.60 9.75 -25.54
C VAL A 87 22.13 9.92 -25.21
N PHE A 88 21.34 8.86 -25.34
CA PHE A 88 19.95 8.87 -24.91
C PHE A 88 19.89 8.58 -23.41
N VAL A 89 19.34 9.51 -22.64
CA VAL A 89 19.29 9.43 -21.17
C VAL A 89 17.90 9.03 -20.69
N PRO A 90 17.79 8.30 -19.55
CA PRO A 90 16.52 8.00 -18.93
C PRO A 90 15.92 9.21 -18.23
N HIS A 91 14.61 9.14 -17.97
CA HIS A 91 13.91 10.12 -17.15
C HIS A 91 14.34 9.99 -15.69
N ARG A 92 14.70 11.12 -15.06
CA ARG A 92 14.95 11.23 -13.63
C ARG A 92 13.86 12.11 -13.03
N GLN A 93 13.07 11.53 -12.14
CA GLN A 93 12.13 12.25 -11.29
C GLN A 93 12.40 11.94 -9.81
N LEU A 94 12.06 12.89 -8.95
CA LEU A 94 11.99 12.71 -7.50
C LEU A 94 10.54 12.79 -7.08
N SER A 95 10.15 11.98 -6.12
CA SER A 95 8.80 12.03 -5.55
C SER A 95 8.83 11.91 -4.04
N ARG A 96 7.86 12.56 -3.40
CA ARG A 96 7.71 12.58 -1.95
C ARG A 96 6.24 12.44 -1.59
N THR A 97 5.94 11.54 -0.66
CA THR A 97 4.59 11.44 -0.09
C THR A 97 4.53 12.30 1.15
N ILE A 98 3.61 13.27 1.15
CA ILE A 98 3.37 14.19 2.25
C ILE A 98 2.03 13.85 2.92
N HIS A 99 2.00 13.99 4.25
CA HIS A 99 0.84 13.72 5.06
C HIS A 99 0.45 14.95 5.89
N GLY A 100 -0.86 15.16 6.02
CA GLY A 100 -1.41 16.05 7.04
C GLY A 100 -1.29 15.45 8.44
N LYS A 101 -1.48 16.28 9.47
CA LYS A 101 -1.60 15.86 10.87
C LYS A 101 -2.69 14.79 11.01
N LYS A 102 -2.45 13.82 11.90
CA LYS A 102 -3.32 12.64 12.06
C LYS A 102 -3.65 11.92 10.74
N ARG A 103 -2.87 12.14 9.66
CA ARG A 103 -3.06 11.60 8.30
C ARG A 103 -4.45 11.89 7.72
N VAL A 104 -5.05 13.03 8.05
CA VAL A 104 -6.37 13.42 7.52
C VAL A 104 -6.37 13.66 6.00
N TRP A 105 -5.20 13.89 5.42
CA TRP A 105 -4.98 13.89 3.97
C TRP A 105 -3.59 13.32 3.65
N THR A 106 -3.41 12.87 2.41
CA THR A 106 -2.15 12.37 1.86
C THR A 106 -2.03 12.81 0.41
N GLU A 107 -0.85 13.25 0.01
CA GLU A 107 -0.57 13.68 -1.36
C GLU A 107 0.83 13.23 -1.78
N MET A 108 0.99 12.87 -3.05
CA MET A 108 2.28 12.57 -3.64
C MET A 108 2.67 13.74 -4.54
N ILE A 109 3.79 14.38 -4.22
CA ILE A 109 4.41 15.38 -5.07
C ILE A 109 5.53 14.75 -5.88
N THR A 110 5.70 15.23 -7.11
CA THR A 110 6.72 14.75 -8.05
C THR A 110 7.37 15.95 -8.73
N VAL A 111 8.69 15.87 -8.94
CA VAL A 111 9.48 16.88 -9.65
C VAL A 111 10.34 16.17 -10.69
N ASP A 112 10.32 16.69 -11.92
CA ASP A 112 11.21 16.26 -12.99
C ASP A 112 12.59 16.90 -12.82
N VAL A 113 13.63 16.05 -12.72
CA VAL A 113 15.03 16.50 -12.65
C VAL A 113 15.66 16.50 -14.03
N GLN A 114 15.42 15.45 -14.82
CA GLN A 114 15.95 15.28 -16.18
C GLN A 114 14.93 14.52 -17.03
N PRO A 115 14.37 15.09 -18.10
CA PRO A 115 13.50 14.35 -19.02
C PRO A 115 14.31 13.27 -19.77
N ALA A 116 13.63 12.17 -20.12
CA ALA A 116 14.20 11.20 -21.05
C ALA A 116 14.40 11.82 -22.44
N GLY A 117 15.48 11.44 -23.13
CA GLY A 117 15.71 11.90 -24.49
C GLY A 117 17.17 11.86 -24.91
N LEU A 118 17.41 12.15 -26.20
CA LEU A 118 18.74 12.30 -26.75
C LEU A 118 19.37 13.61 -26.25
N GLN A 119 20.50 13.51 -25.55
CA GLN A 119 21.22 14.64 -25.00
C GLN A 119 22.57 14.82 -25.68
N MET A 120 22.91 16.07 -25.99
CA MET A 120 24.23 16.43 -26.50
C MET A 120 25.25 16.49 -25.36
N LEU A 121 26.42 15.95 -25.62
CA LEU A 121 27.54 15.87 -24.71
C LEU A 121 28.68 16.77 -25.19
N ALA A 122 29.36 17.42 -24.26
CA ALA A 122 30.60 18.14 -24.50
C ALA A 122 31.78 17.40 -23.85
N ASP A 123 33.01 17.73 -24.28
CA ASP A 123 34.25 17.22 -23.68
C ASP A 123 34.34 15.69 -23.55
N CYS A 124 33.71 14.96 -24.49
CA CYS A 124 33.69 13.50 -24.50
C CYS A 124 35.09 12.92 -24.60
N THR A 125 35.49 12.16 -23.59
CA THR A 125 36.76 11.43 -23.57
C THR A 125 36.56 10.02 -23.05
N GLN A 126 37.14 9.05 -23.75
CA GLN A 126 37.11 7.66 -23.29
C GLN A 126 38.16 7.47 -22.20
N GLU A 127 37.84 6.64 -21.21
CA GLU A 127 38.88 5.94 -20.46
C GLU A 127 39.86 6.89 -19.73
N LYS A 128 39.38 8.07 -19.31
CA LYS A 128 40.14 9.08 -18.59
C LYS A 128 40.22 8.70 -17.12
N THR A 129 41.42 8.68 -16.57
CA THR A 129 41.62 8.45 -15.14
C THR A 129 41.29 9.72 -14.37
N ILE A 130 40.28 9.67 -13.51
CA ILE A 130 39.91 10.75 -12.60
C ILE A 130 40.67 10.50 -11.29
N GLY A 131 41.73 11.27 -11.09
CA GLY A 131 42.49 11.27 -9.84
C GLY A 131 42.11 12.47 -9.00
N ASP A 132 41.87 12.25 -7.71
CA ASP A 132 41.92 13.31 -6.72
C ASP A 132 43.25 13.21 -5.98
N SER A 133 44.10 14.23 -6.10
CA SER A 133 45.39 14.29 -5.39
C SER A 133 45.21 14.44 -3.87
N ARG A 134 43.98 14.71 -3.41
CA ARG A 134 43.65 15.07 -2.02
C ARG A 134 42.80 14.04 -1.28
N SER A 135 42.33 12.98 -1.95
CA SER A 135 41.47 11.96 -1.35
C SER A 135 42.22 10.63 -1.21
N GLU A 136 42.15 10.00 -0.03
CA GLU A 136 42.67 8.64 0.23
C GLU A 136 41.96 7.55 -0.59
N GLY A 137 40.84 7.88 -1.23
CA GLY A 137 40.13 7.03 -2.19
C GLY A 137 40.73 7.19 -3.60
N GLY A 138 41.48 6.18 -4.03
CA GLY A 138 42.29 6.17 -5.25
C GLY A 138 41.55 6.53 -6.55
N SER A 139 42.34 6.67 -7.62
CA SER A 139 41.85 7.10 -8.94
C SER A 139 40.77 6.16 -9.50
N ARG A 140 39.68 6.72 -10.04
CA ARG A 140 38.62 5.97 -10.72
C ARG A 140 38.61 6.27 -12.22
N ARG A 141 38.24 5.28 -13.02
CA ARG A 141 38.21 5.38 -14.49
C ARG A 141 36.82 5.00 -14.99
N PRO A 142 35.94 5.97 -15.28
CA PRO A 142 34.72 5.68 -16.00
C PRO A 142 35.01 5.31 -17.45
N ASP A 143 34.07 4.61 -18.09
CA ASP A 143 34.21 4.19 -19.48
C ASP A 143 34.21 5.39 -20.42
N VAL A 144 33.28 6.33 -20.22
CA VAL A 144 33.23 7.61 -20.93
C VAL A 144 33.04 8.75 -19.93
N PHE A 145 33.87 9.77 -20.05
CA PHE A 145 33.70 11.06 -19.39
C PHE A 145 33.10 12.04 -20.39
N ALA A 146 32.13 12.84 -19.94
CA ALA A 146 31.54 13.91 -20.73
C ALA A 146 31.07 15.06 -19.82
N SER A 147 30.61 16.14 -20.45
CA SER A 147 29.88 17.23 -19.82
C SER A 147 28.45 17.24 -20.37
N LEU A 148 27.45 17.20 -19.49
CA LEU A 148 26.03 17.34 -19.81
C LEU A 148 25.51 18.64 -19.19
N GLU A 149 24.97 19.54 -20.02
CA GLU A 149 24.49 20.86 -19.56
C GLU A 149 25.53 21.64 -18.73
N GLY A 150 26.82 21.50 -19.07
CA GLY A 150 27.93 22.15 -18.36
C GLY A 150 28.32 21.49 -17.03
N ARG A 151 27.78 20.31 -16.71
CA ARG A 151 28.11 19.53 -15.51
C ARG A 151 28.81 18.22 -15.87
N PRO A 152 29.72 17.71 -15.03
CA PRO A 152 30.45 16.49 -15.32
C PRO A 152 29.51 15.27 -15.29
N LEU A 153 29.69 14.39 -16.27
CA LEU A 153 28.95 13.15 -16.48
C LEU A 153 29.94 11.99 -16.63
N ALA A 154 29.77 10.96 -15.81
CA ALA A 154 30.41 9.67 -15.97
C ALA A 154 29.39 8.70 -16.58
N ILE A 155 29.74 8.07 -17.70
CA ILE A 155 28.95 7.02 -18.33
C ILE A 155 29.69 5.70 -18.16
N GLU A 156 28.99 4.71 -17.64
CA GLU A 156 29.47 3.36 -17.38
C GLU A 156 28.74 2.41 -18.32
N ILE A 157 29.47 1.70 -19.17
CA ILE A 157 28.88 0.71 -20.07
C ILE A 157 28.98 -0.63 -19.36
N ARG A 158 27.86 -1.12 -18.85
CA ARG A 158 27.81 -2.37 -18.09
C ARG A 158 27.70 -3.55 -19.06
N ASN A 159 28.59 -4.52 -18.89
CA ASN A 159 28.48 -5.82 -19.54
C ASN A 159 28.24 -6.92 -18.51
N THR A 160 29.29 -7.40 -17.83
CA THR A 160 29.17 -8.45 -16.82
C THR A 160 29.02 -7.92 -15.40
N ASN A 161 29.75 -6.87 -15.05
CA ASN A 161 29.76 -6.31 -13.69
C ASN A 161 29.05 -4.96 -13.66
N ALA A 162 28.09 -4.80 -12.74
CA ALA A 162 27.51 -3.51 -12.42
C ALA A 162 28.54 -2.61 -11.72
N VAL A 163 28.31 -1.29 -11.77
CA VAL A 163 29.07 -0.32 -10.99
C VAL A 163 28.90 -0.62 -9.50
N ASP A 164 30.02 -0.76 -8.79
CA ASP A 164 29.98 -0.95 -7.33
C ASP A 164 29.62 0.36 -6.61
N PHE A 165 29.06 0.21 -5.40
CA PHE A 165 28.61 1.35 -4.59
C PHE A 165 29.75 2.33 -4.26
N ASP A 166 30.97 1.82 -4.04
CA ASP A 166 32.13 2.65 -3.69
C ASP A 166 32.56 3.57 -4.85
N LYS A 167 32.49 3.08 -6.09
CA LYS A 167 32.77 3.86 -7.30
C LYS A 167 31.66 4.88 -7.55
N GLN A 168 30.40 4.49 -7.38
CA GLN A 168 29.26 5.40 -7.50
C GLN A 168 29.33 6.55 -6.49
N ASP A 169 29.43 6.26 -5.19
CA ASP A 169 29.50 7.26 -4.12
C ASP A 169 30.70 8.19 -4.30
N TRP A 170 31.85 7.65 -4.72
CA TRP A 170 33.01 8.48 -5.03
C TRP A 170 32.73 9.46 -6.18
N LEU A 171 32.17 9.00 -7.30
CA LEU A 171 31.86 9.88 -8.44
C LEU A 171 30.83 10.95 -8.07
N GLU A 172 29.79 10.56 -7.35
CA GLU A 172 28.74 11.48 -6.87
C GLU A 172 29.31 12.59 -5.98
N ARG A 173 30.18 12.24 -5.03
CA ARG A 173 30.86 13.23 -4.15
C ARG A 173 31.74 14.21 -4.91
N GLN A 174 32.29 13.79 -6.05
CA GLN A 174 33.04 14.66 -6.94
C GLN A 174 32.14 15.52 -7.84
N GLY A 175 30.82 15.44 -7.69
CA GLY A 175 29.82 16.24 -8.39
C GLY A 175 29.39 15.68 -9.74
N TYR A 176 29.71 14.43 -10.05
CA TYR A 176 29.36 13.79 -11.31
C TYR A 176 27.91 13.29 -11.29
N SER A 177 27.20 13.51 -12.39
CA SER A 177 26.12 12.60 -12.75
C SER A 177 26.73 11.26 -13.19
N VAL A 178 26.08 10.16 -12.84
CA VAL A 178 26.54 8.80 -13.17
C VAL A 178 25.43 8.07 -13.91
N LEU A 179 25.66 7.77 -15.18
CA LEU A 179 24.76 7.03 -16.05
C LEU A 179 25.32 5.63 -16.29
N GLU A 180 24.59 4.59 -15.91
CA GLU A 180 24.90 3.21 -16.30
C GLU A 180 24.04 2.83 -17.50
N ILE A 181 24.66 2.24 -18.53
CA ILE A 181 23.98 1.68 -19.71
C ILE A 181 24.34 0.20 -19.81
N ASP A 182 23.36 -0.67 -19.64
CA ASP A 182 23.52 -2.11 -19.76
C ASP A 182 23.56 -2.51 -21.24
N ILE A 183 24.51 -3.35 -21.62
CA ILE A 183 24.67 -3.96 -22.95
C ILE A 183 24.87 -5.49 -22.89
N ALA A 184 24.64 -6.11 -21.72
CA ALA A 184 24.94 -7.52 -21.46
C ALA A 184 24.17 -8.50 -22.35
N ASP A 185 23.01 -8.08 -22.86
CA ASP A 185 22.16 -8.88 -23.75
C ASP A 185 22.56 -8.78 -25.23
N ILE A 186 23.34 -7.77 -25.62
CA ILE A 186 23.66 -7.48 -27.01
C ILE A 186 24.55 -8.57 -27.63
N ASP A 187 25.40 -9.23 -26.84
CA ASP A 187 26.31 -10.26 -27.33
C ASP A 187 25.59 -11.56 -27.78
N GLN A 188 24.30 -11.71 -27.44
CA GLN A 188 23.47 -12.86 -27.79
C GLN A 188 22.80 -12.70 -29.17
N LEU A 189 22.86 -11.49 -29.74
CA LEU A 189 22.27 -11.18 -31.03
C LEU A 189 23.11 -11.71 -32.20
N PRO A 190 22.49 -11.90 -33.38
CA PRO A 190 23.23 -12.14 -34.61
C PRO A 190 24.23 -11.00 -34.91
N PRO A 191 25.44 -11.28 -35.41
CA PRO A 191 26.50 -10.26 -35.56
C PRO A 191 26.13 -9.06 -36.43
N ASP A 192 25.29 -9.28 -37.44
CA ASP A 192 24.75 -8.25 -38.34
C ASP A 192 23.76 -7.30 -37.65
N GLN A 193 23.16 -7.71 -36.53
CA GLN A 193 22.20 -6.90 -35.77
C GLN A 193 22.85 -6.16 -34.59
N ILE A 194 24.04 -6.59 -34.15
CA ILE A 194 24.71 -6.04 -32.97
C ILE A 194 24.96 -4.53 -33.09
N HIS A 195 25.40 -4.05 -34.26
CA HIS A 195 25.67 -2.62 -34.45
C HIS A 195 24.40 -1.77 -34.33
N GLU A 196 23.31 -2.17 -34.99
CA GLU A 196 22.03 -1.47 -34.94
C GLU A 196 21.41 -1.51 -33.53
N ALA A 197 21.48 -2.67 -32.87
CA ALA A 197 21.02 -2.81 -31.49
C ALA A 197 21.78 -1.89 -30.53
N LEU A 198 23.11 -1.78 -30.70
CA LEU A 198 23.95 -0.89 -29.91
C LEU A 198 23.63 0.59 -30.21
N GLU A 199 23.38 0.94 -31.47
CA GLU A 199 22.96 2.29 -31.83
C GLU A 199 21.61 2.67 -31.20
N ALA A 200 20.64 1.76 -31.23
CA ALA A 200 19.35 1.97 -30.59
C ALA A 200 19.49 2.14 -29.07
N ARG A 201 20.27 1.26 -28.42
CA ARG A 201 20.55 1.27 -26.98
C ARG A 201 21.19 2.57 -26.50
N LEU A 202 22.11 3.12 -27.29
CA LEU A 202 22.88 4.31 -26.90
C LEU A 202 22.19 5.62 -27.28
N PHE A 203 21.37 5.65 -28.34
CA PHE A 203 20.92 6.92 -28.95
C PHE A 203 19.42 7.02 -29.23
N GLN A 204 18.62 6.00 -28.96
CA GLN A 204 17.18 6.01 -29.28
C GLN A 204 16.28 5.68 -28.09
N THR A 205 16.74 4.83 -27.16
CA THR A 205 15.96 4.43 -25.99
C THR A 205 16.79 4.49 -24.72
N SER A 206 16.12 4.42 -23.57
CA SER A 206 16.75 4.39 -22.24
C SER A 206 16.29 3.19 -21.40
N ASP A 207 15.68 2.17 -22.02
CA ASP A 207 15.05 1.05 -21.30
C ASP A 207 16.04 0.25 -20.45
N GLN A 208 17.33 0.32 -20.81
CA GLN A 208 18.45 -0.38 -20.19
C GLN A 208 19.50 0.61 -19.69
N SER A 209 19.06 1.84 -19.39
CA SER A 209 19.90 2.91 -18.88
C SER A 209 19.32 3.42 -17.56
N VAL A 210 20.18 3.71 -16.60
CA VAL A 210 19.76 4.21 -15.28
C VAL A 210 20.71 5.30 -14.78
N TRP A 211 20.13 6.34 -14.18
CA TRP A 211 20.89 7.29 -13.38
C TRP A 211 21.21 6.67 -12.02
N LEU A 212 22.48 6.37 -11.78
CA LEU A 212 22.96 5.94 -10.46
C LEU A 212 23.08 7.14 -9.51
N ALA A 213 23.48 8.29 -10.05
CA ALA A 213 23.49 9.57 -9.36
C ALA A 213 23.24 10.69 -10.38
N HIS A 214 22.66 11.80 -9.96
CA HIS A 214 22.45 12.95 -10.84
C HIS A 214 22.79 14.26 -10.14
N ALA A 215 23.69 15.05 -10.74
CA ALA A 215 24.22 16.27 -10.14
C ALA A 215 23.15 17.34 -9.85
N ARG A 216 21.95 17.22 -10.42
CA ARG A 216 20.80 18.12 -10.17
C ARG A 216 19.77 17.57 -9.19
N ASP A 217 19.99 16.40 -8.57
CA ASP A 217 19.03 15.84 -7.61
C ASP A 217 18.78 16.81 -6.43
N HIS A 218 19.81 17.50 -5.94
CA HIS A 218 19.64 18.54 -4.91
C HIS A 218 18.68 19.66 -5.33
N VAL A 219 18.69 20.08 -6.60
CA VAL A 219 17.76 21.09 -7.13
C VAL A 219 16.33 20.55 -7.13
N GLY A 220 16.17 19.27 -7.44
CA GLY A 220 14.88 18.59 -7.37
C GLY A 220 14.35 18.50 -5.94
N GLU A 221 15.21 18.18 -4.96
CA GLU A 221 14.85 18.18 -3.53
C GLU A 221 14.45 19.57 -3.04
N ASP A 222 15.20 20.63 -3.39
CA ASP A 222 14.84 22.01 -3.06
C ASP A 222 13.47 22.39 -3.64
N THR A 223 13.15 21.90 -4.85
CA THR A 223 11.85 22.13 -5.49
C THR A 223 10.74 21.34 -4.79
N LEU A 224 11.00 20.11 -4.35
CA LEU A 224 10.06 19.31 -3.55
C LEU A 224 9.75 20.00 -2.21
N ASP A 225 10.75 20.56 -1.55
CA ASP A 225 10.58 21.32 -0.30
C ASP A 225 9.66 22.54 -0.50
N GLN A 226 9.85 23.25 -1.62
CA GLN A 226 8.98 24.39 -1.98
C GLN A 226 7.54 23.94 -2.27
N LEU A 227 7.35 22.87 -3.04
CA LEU A 227 6.02 22.31 -3.34
C LEU A 227 5.31 21.81 -2.09
N GLU A 228 6.04 21.12 -1.20
CA GLU A 228 5.50 20.68 0.09
C GLU A 228 5.02 21.87 0.92
N GLY A 229 5.82 22.94 1.00
CA GLY A 229 5.42 24.19 1.67
C GLY A 229 4.15 24.81 1.07
N GLN A 230 4.05 24.86 -0.26
CA GLN A 230 2.87 25.39 -0.96
C GLN A 230 1.61 24.55 -0.69
N ILE A 231 1.70 23.22 -0.77
CA ILE A 231 0.55 22.33 -0.53
C ILE A 231 0.10 22.42 0.91
N ARG A 232 1.03 22.41 1.88
CA ARG A 232 0.69 22.56 3.30
C ARG A 232 0.01 23.90 3.58
N ALA A 233 0.47 24.98 2.95
CA ALA A 233 -0.17 26.28 3.07
C ALA A 233 -1.58 26.29 2.45
N ALA A 234 -1.73 25.73 1.25
CA ALA A 234 -3.01 25.67 0.54
C ALA A 234 -4.06 24.79 1.23
N ARG A 235 -3.64 23.68 1.85
CA ARG A 235 -4.51 22.73 2.55
C ARG A 235 -4.74 23.06 4.02
N LYS A 236 -4.15 24.13 4.55
CA LYS A 236 -4.19 24.43 5.99
C LYS A 236 -5.63 24.51 6.53
N ASP A 237 -6.49 25.27 5.87
CA ASP A 237 -7.88 25.47 6.31
C ASP A 237 -8.70 24.18 6.20
N GLU A 238 -8.49 23.39 5.14
CA GLU A 238 -9.10 22.07 4.96
C GLU A 238 -8.64 21.10 6.06
N GLU A 239 -7.34 21.06 6.34
CA GLU A 239 -6.74 20.21 7.37
C GLU A 239 -7.28 20.55 8.76
N ASP A 240 -7.32 21.83 9.12
CA ASP A 240 -7.84 22.28 10.42
C ASP A 240 -9.33 21.93 10.57
N ALA A 241 -10.13 22.02 9.50
CA ALA A 241 -11.53 21.60 9.50
C ALA A 241 -11.69 20.06 9.67
N LEU A 242 -10.85 19.28 8.99
CA LEU A 242 -10.85 17.82 9.12
C LEU A 242 -10.42 17.37 10.52
N LEU A 243 -9.41 18.02 11.10
CA LEU A 243 -8.97 17.76 12.47
C LEU A 243 -10.06 18.09 13.48
N ALA A 244 -10.71 19.25 13.33
CA ALA A 244 -11.82 19.63 14.22
C ALA A 244 -12.97 18.62 14.16
N LYS A 245 -13.30 18.12 12.95
CA LYS A 245 -14.30 17.06 12.77
C LYS A 245 -13.87 15.76 13.44
N LEU A 246 -12.63 15.33 13.23
CA LEU A 246 -12.09 14.10 13.83
C LEU A 246 -12.10 14.17 15.36
N ASP A 247 -11.70 15.31 15.93
CA ASP A 247 -11.73 15.54 17.38
C ASP A 247 -13.16 15.54 17.92
N ALA A 248 -14.12 16.10 17.17
CA ALA A 248 -15.53 16.07 17.53
C ALA A 248 -16.11 14.65 17.53
N ASP A 249 -15.81 13.85 16.50
CA ASP A 249 -16.23 12.45 16.39
C ASP A 249 -15.61 11.59 17.50
N GLU A 250 -14.32 11.80 17.81
CA GLU A 250 -13.64 11.14 18.93
C GLU A 250 -14.28 11.51 20.27
N ALA A 251 -14.60 12.79 20.48
CA ALA A 251 -15.27 13.26 21.69
C ALA A 251 -16.68 12.70 21.82
N GLU A 252 -17.45 12.64 20.72
CA GLU A 252 -18.79 12.06 20.72
C GLU A 252 -18.73 10.56 21.03
N ARG A 253 -17.81 9.82 20.40
CA ARG A 253 -17.59 8.41 20.69
C ARG A 253 -17.24 8.19 22.15
N LYS A 254 -16.36 9.03 22.72
CA LYS A 254 -15.99 8.97 24.14
C LYS A 254 -17.20 9.24 25.04
N ARG A 255 -18.02 10.26 24.74
CA ARG A 255 -19.26 10.54 25.48
C ARG A 255 -20.25 9.38 25.40
N LYS A 256 -20.44 8.78 24.20
CA LYS A 256 -21.29 7.60 24.01
C LYS A 256 -20.78 6.40 24.78
N GLU A 257 -19.46 6.18 24.80
CA GLU A 257 -18.87 5.09 25.57
C GLU A 257 -19.00 5.32 27.09
N GLU A 258 -18.75 6.54 27.58
CA GLU A 258 -18.94 6.91 28.98
C GLU A 258 -20.41 6.78 29.39
N ALA A 259 -21.36 7.24 28.57
CA ALA A 259 -22.79 7.01 28.80
C ALA A 259 -23.09 5.51 28.84
N ARG A 260 -22.60 4.74 27.86
CA ARG A 260 -22.77 3.27 27.84
C ARG A 260 -22.19 2.61 29.09
N ARG A 261 -21.04 3.07 29.61
CA ARG A 261 -20.45 2.58 30.86
C ARG A 261 -21.32 2.93 32.06
N ARG A 262 -21.83 4.16 32.16
CA ARG A 262 -22.74 4.59 33.24
C ARG A 262 -24.03 3.76 33.29
N TYR A 263 -24.60 3.40 32.13
CA TYR A 263 -25.86 2.66 32.04
C TYR A 263 -25.71 1.14 31.99
N ARG A 264 -24.48 0.61 31.88
CA ARG A 264 -24.21 -0.83 31.86
C ARG A 264 -24.24 -1.38 33.28
N ASP A 265 -25.03 -2.43 33.49
CA ASP A 265 -24.99 -3.19 34.75
C ASP A 265 -23.58 -3.76 34.97
N ILE A 266 -22.99 -3.43 36.11
CA ILE A 266 -21.71 -3.95 36.61
C ILE A 266 -21.92 -5.32 37.26
N GLU A 267 -23.10 -5.55 37.84
CA GLU A 267 -23.52 -6.85 38.37
C GLU A 267 -24.87 -7.22 37.77
N ASP A 268 -25.05 -8.48 37.40
CA ASP A 268 -26.35 -9.03 37.05
C ASP A 268 -26.60 -10.36 37.76
N PHE A 269 -27.83 -10.54 38.20
CA PHE A 269 -28.34 -11.76 38.79
C PHE A 269 -29.55 -12.20 37.99
N LYS A 270 -29.62 -13.47 37.62
CA LYS A 270 -30.69 -14.02 36.80
C LYS A 270 -31.26 -15.26 37.47
N VAL A 271 -32.58 -15.32 37.57
CA VAL A 271 -33.31 -16.49 38.04
C VAL A 271 -34.33 -16.90 37.00
N ARG A 272 -34.35 -18.19 36.65
CA ARG A 272 -35.32 -18.76 35.74
C ARG A 272 -36.60 -19.08 36.51
N LEU A 273 -37.75 -18.68 35.96
CA LEU A 273 -39.07 -18.85 36.52
C LEU A 273 -39.97 -19.48 35.44
N GLY A 274 -39.87 -20.80 35.29
CA GLY A 274 -40.53 -21.55 34.21
C GLY A 274 -40.14 -21.07 32.79
N ARG A 275 -41.10 -20.43 32.09
CA ARG A 275 -40.95 -19.87 30.72
C ARG A 275 -40.47 -18.40 30.70
N CYS A 276 -40.22 -17.80 31.86
CA CYS A 276 -39.62 -16.47 31.96
C CYS A 276 -38.32 -16.48 32.76
N THR A 277 -37.60 -15.37 32.74
CA THR A 277 -36.38 -15.15 33.51
C THR A 277 -36.44 -13.76 34.14
N ALA A 278 -36.32 -13.71 35.47
CA ALA A 278 -36.13 -12.47 36.20
C ALA A 278 -34.66 -12.10 36.22
N ARG A 279 -34.34 -10.88 35.82
CA ARG A 279 -32.99 -10.30 35.85
C ARG A 279 -32.99 -9.12 36.80
N VAL A 280 -32.14 -9.16 37.81
CA VAL A 280 -31.76 -8.01 38.62
C VAL A 280 -30.41 -7.51 38.11
N GLY A 281 -30.32 -6.26 37.69
CA GLY A 281 -29.06 -5.62 37.26
C GLY A 281 -28.70 -4.46 38.18
N ARG A 282 -27.42 -4.25 38.46
CA ARG A 282 -26.91 -3.09 39.21
C ARG A 282 -25.84 -2.37 38.41
N ASN A 283 -25.95 -1.05 38.32
CA ASN A 283 -24.85 -0.17 37.94
C ASN A 283 -24.61 0.87 39.06
N GLU A 284 -23.70 1.82 38.83
CA GLU A 284 -23.36 2.85 39.82
C GLU A 284 -24.58 3.72 40.21
N GLN A 285 -25.54 3.89 39.30
CA GLN A 285 -26.66 4.82 39.50
C GLN A 285 -27.93 4.13 40.00
N ARG A 286 -28.20 2.90 39.58
CA ARG A 286 -29.45 2.20 39.89
C ARG A 286 -29.31 0.70 40.02
N VAL A 287 -30.28 0.11 40.71
CA VAL A 287 -30.66 -1.30 40.58
C VAL A 287 -31.87 -1.39 39.66
N SER A 288 -31.93 -2.41 38.81
CA SER A 288 -33.05 -2.65 37.90
C SER A 288 -33.56 -4.07 38.01
N LEU A 289 -34.87 -4.26 37.82
CA LEU A 289 -35.52 -5.57 37.81
C LEU A 289 -36.35 -5.70 36.54
N LYS A 290 -35.98 -6.67 35.71
CA LYS A 290 -36.56 -6.91 34.39
C LYS A 290 -36.97 -8.37 34.21
N ILE A 291 -38.13 -8.60 33.59
CA ILE A 291 -38.58 -9.94 33.21
C ILE A 291 -38.41 -10.14 31.71
N HIS A 292 -37.87 -11.30 31.34
CA HIS A 292 -37.73 -11.75 29.95
C HIS A 292 -38.58 -13.01 29.72
N GLY A 293 -39.23 -13.13 28.56
CA GLY A 293 -40.07 -14.28 28.21
C GLY A 293 -41.51 -14.16 28.73
N TYR A 294 -42.30 -15.22 28.55
CA TYR A 294 -43.70 -15.25 28.97
C TYR A 294 -43.80 -15.47 30.48
N ALA A 295 -44.16 -14.41 31.20
CA ALA A 295 -44.38 -14.45 32.64
C ALA A 295 -45.85 -14.80 32.94
N PRO A 296 -46.13 -15.89 33.68
CA PRO A 296 -47.48 -16.14 34.19
C PRO A 296 -47.97 -14.98 35.06
N ASP A 297 -49.29 -14.76 35.11
CA ASP A 297 -49.90 -13.63 35.85
C ASP A 297 -49.45 -13.56 37.32
N SER A 298 -49.28 -14.72 37.97
CA SER A 298 -48.78 -14.79 39.35
C SER A 298 -47.36 -14.23 39.51
N VAL A 299 -46.47 -14.52 38.56
CA VAL A 299 -45.10 -14.00 38.54
C VAL A 299 -45.11 -12.51 38.21
N PHE A 300 -45.94 -12.09 37.25
CA PHE A 300 -46.05 -10.70 36.84
C PHE A 300 -46.54 -9.78 37.97
N GLU A 301 -47.64 -10.14 38.63
CA GLU A 301 -48.19 -9.36 39.75
C GLU A 301 -47.25 -9.34 40.96
N ARG A 302 -46.52 -10.43 41.23
CA ARG A 302 -45.51 -10.45 42.29
C ARG A 302 -44.37 -9.47 42.02
N ILE A 303 -43.84 -9.44 40.80
CA ILE A 303 -42.74 -8.53 40.44
C ILE A 303 -43.20 -7.08 40.51
N LYS A 304 -44.43 -6.81 40.09
CA LYS A 304 -45.07 -5.49 40.22
C LYS A 304 -45.26 -5.09 41.68
N LEU A 305 -45.65 -6.02 42.55
CA LEU A 305 -45.73 -5.77 44.00
C LEU A 305 -44.36 -5.48 44.59
N LEU A 306 -43.34 -6.27 44.23
CA LEU A 306 -41.96 -6.08 44.67
C LEU A 306 -41.44 -4.68 44.27
N GLY A 307 -41.71 -4.28 43.02
CA GLY A 307 -41.40 -2.95 42.51
C GLY A 307 -42.05 -1.84 43.34
N ARG A 308 -43.35 -1.97 43.65
CA ARG A 308 -44.10 -0.98 44.44
C ARG A 308 -43.64 -0.92 45.91
N ASN A 309 -43.41 -2.07 46.54
CA ASN A 309 -43.00 -2.15 47.94
C ASN A 309 -41.67 -1.45 48.19
N HIS A 310 -40.74 -1.53 47.22
CA HIS A 310 -39.46 -0.84 47.29
C HIS A 310 -39.50 0.56 46.65
N HIS A 311 -40.69 1.14 46.44
CA HIS A 311 -40.86 2.46 45.84
C HIS A 311 -40.08 2.62 44.52
N GLY A 312 -40.05 1.56 43.70
CA GLY A 312 -39.42 1.55 42.40
C GLY A 312 -40.20 2.38 41.38
N HIS A 313 -39.50 2.92 40.41
CA HIS A 313 -40.09 3.60 39.26
C HIS A 313 -40.12 2.64 38.07
N PHE A 314 -41.29 2.42 37.46
CA PHE A 314 -41.38 1.56 36.27
C PHE A 314 -41.03 2.35 35.01
N ASN A 315 -39.98 1.93 34.31
CA ASN A 315 -39.54 2.55 33.06
C ASN A 315 -40.23 1.88 31.87
N ASN A 316 -41.24 2.55 31.31
CA ASN A 316 -42.04 2.03 30.18
C ASN A 316 -41.20 1.71 28.94
N LYS A 317 -40.17 2.53 28.65
CA LYS A 317 -39.29 2.32 27.48
C LYS A 317 -38.37 1.11 27.68
N ALA A 318 -37.78 0.97 28.87
CA ALA A 318 -36.88 -0.15 29.18
C ALA A 318 -37.62 -1.43 29.60
N ARG A 319 -38.93 -1.34 29.87
CA ARG A 319 -39.81 -2.40 30.39
C ARG A 319 -39.23 -3.07 31.63
N CYS A 320 -38.76 -2.27 32.59
CA CYS A 320 -38.19 -2.73 33.84
C CYS A 320 -38.50 -1.79 35.00
N TRP A 321 -38.44 -2.31 36.22
CA TRP A 321 -38.43 -1.50 37.45
C TRP A 321 -37.03 -0.98 37.72
N GLU A 322 -36.92 0.29 38.10
CA GLU A 322 -35.66 0.95 38.45
C GLU A 322 -35.71 1.50 39.87
N PHE A 323 -34.61 1.34 40.59
CA PHE A 323 -34.45 1.74 41.98
C PHE A 323 -33.17 2.57 42.12
N TYR A 324 -33.30 3.79 42.64
CA TYR A 324 -32.19 4.73 42.84
C TYR A 324 -31.92 4.86 44.34
N ARG A 325 -30.84 4.24 44.82
CA ARG A 325 -30.43 4.24 46.24
C ARG A 325 -29.00 4.77 46.45
N HIS A 326 -28.38 5.30 45.40
CA HIS A 326 -27.05 5.92 45.43
C HIS A 326 -26.01 5.03 46.15
N SER A 327 -25.50 5.47 47.32
CA SER A 327 -24.50 4.74 48.11
C SER A 327 -24.96 3.37 48.60
N GLU A 328 -26.27 3.12 48.67
CA GLU A 328 -26.84 1.85 49.15
C GLU A 328 -27.17 0.86 48.03
N ASN A 329 -26.89 1.19 46.76
CA ASN A 329 -27.24 0.34 45.62
C ASN A 329 -26.67 -1.09 45.72
N GLU A 330 -25.48 -1.29 46.30
CA GLU A 330 -24.88 -2.63 46.46
C GLU A 330 -25.64 -3.48 47.49
N ALA A 331 -25.92 -2.91 48.66
CA ALA A 331 -26.67 -3.60 49.71
C ALA A 331 -28.09 -3.92 49.23
N PHE A 332 -28.75 -2.95 48.59
CA PHE A 332 -30.09 -3.12 48.03
C PHE A 332 -30.12 -4.14 46.89
N PHE A 333 -29.10 -4.20 46.02
CA PHE A 333 -29.01 -5.24 44.99
C PHE A 333 -29.00 -6.64 45.61
N LYS A 334 -28.16 -6.88 46.62
CA LYS A 334 -28.08 -8.17 47.32
C LYS A 334 -29.41 -8.54 47.97
N GLN A 335 -30.07 -7.57 48.61
CA GLN A 335 -31.40 -7.74 49.18
C GLN A 335 -32.44 -8.13 48.11
N LEU A 336 -32.52 -7.36 47.02
CA LEU A 336 -33.49 -7.59 45.95
C LEU A 336 -33.26 -8.94 45.24
N CYS A 337 -32.00 -9.36 45.07
CA CYS A 337 -31.67 -10.69 44.56
C CYS A 337 -32.20 -11.80 45.47
N ALA A 338 -32.01 -11.67 46.78
CA ALA A 338 -32.51 -12.63 47.75
C ALA A 338 -34.04 -12.70 47.75
N GLU A 339 -34.74 -11.57 47.67
CA GLU A 339 -36.21 -11.52 47.62
C GLU A 339 -36.77 -12.14 46.32
N VAL A 340 -36.14 -11.86 45.18
CA VAL A 340 -36.51 -12.49 43.90
C VAL A 340 -36.28 -14.00 43.96
N GLN A 341 -35.16 -14.45 44.52
CA GLN A 341 -34.84 -15.87 44.65
C GLN A 341 -35.75 -16.61 45.64
N GLN A 342 -36.01 -16.04 46.81
CA GLN A 342 -36.95 -16.60 47.79
C GLN A 342 -38.34 -16.73 47.17
N GLY A 343 -38.72 -15.76 46.32
CA GLY A 343 -39.97 -15.84 45.61
C GLY A 343 -40.11 -16.92 44.55
N CYS A 344 -38.99 -17.51 44.13
CA CYS A 344 -39.00 -18.69 43.27
C CYS A 344 -39.26 -19.96 44.10
N LEU A 345 -38.66 -20.05 45.29
CA LEU A 345 -38.75 -21.22 46.17
C LEU A 345 -40.15 -21.46 46.73
N GLU A 346 -40.95 -20.41 46.89
CA GLU A 346 -42.33 -20.51 47.39
C GLU A 346 -43.32 -21.03 46.32
N HIS A 347 -42.93 -21.06 45.04
CA HIS A 347 -43.82 -21.44 43.92
C HIS A 347 -43.37 -22.68 43.13
N GLU A 348 -42.15 -23.19 43.36
CA GLU A 348 -41.63 -24.46 42.81
C GLU A 348 -41.63 -25.59 43.85
N PHE A 349 -42.81 -25.98 44.36
CA PHE A 349 -43.01 -27.40 44.67
C PHE A 349 -43.22 -28.14 43.36
N GLY A 350 -42.11 -28.47 42.71
CA GLY A 350 -42.12 -29.40 41.57
C GLY A 350 -41.04 -29.27 40.51
N THR A 351 -39.78 -28.95 40.83
CA THR A 351 -38.55 -29.68 40.40
C THR A 351 -37.27 -28.89 40.70
N SER A 352 -36.20 -29.62 41.01
CA SER A 352 -34.96 -29.16 41.63
C SER A 352 -34.19 -28.05 40.90
N VAL A 353 -33.71 -27.05 41.66
CA VAL A 353 -32.68 -26.10 41.23
C VAL A 353 -31.32 -26.56 41.72
N SER A 354 -30.39 -26.82 40.79
CA SER A 354 -28.95 -26.91 41.09
C SER A 354 -28.31 -25.52 40.95
N PRO A 355 -27.44 -25.08 41.87
CA PRO A 355 -26.71 -23.83 41.74
C PRO A 355 -25.50 -24.04 40.83
N SER A 356 -25.52 -23.53 39.60
CA SER A 356 -24.34 -23.51 38.73
C SER A 356 -23.68 -22.13 38.69
N THR A 357 -22.54 -22.05 39.37
CA THR A 357 -21.23 -21.42 39.05
C THR A 357 -21.16 -20.03 38.37
N PRO A 358 -20.27 -19.12 38.84
CA PRO A 358 -20.19 -17.72 38.38
C PRO A 358 -19.38 -17.50 37.08
N GLN A 359 -19.56 -16.27 36.57
CA GLN A 359 -18.83 -15.56 35.50
C GLN A 359 -18.99 -16.01 34.05
N ARG A 360 -19.59 -15.12 33.24
CA ARG A 360 -19.30 -15.02 31.81
C ARG A 360 -18.97 -13.56 31.47
N VAL A 361 -17.71 -13.32 31.12
CA VAL A 361 -17.23 -12.05 30.57
C VAL A 361 -18.02 -11.75 29.28
N ALA A 362 -18.53 -10.52 29.19
CA ALA A 362 -19.38 -10.07 28.10
C ALA A 362 -18.67 -10.17 26.74
N ARG A 363 -19.25 -10.91 25.78
CA ARG A 363 -18.93 -10.74 24.35
C ARG A 363 -19.63 -9.47 23.84
N LEU A 364 -18.90 -8.66 23.08
CA LEU A 364 -19.43 -7.49 22.37
C LEU A 364 -20.52 -7.93 21.37
N PRO A 365 -21.68 -7.24 21.28
CA PRO A 365 -22.63 -7.45 20.20
C PRO A 365 -22.08 -6.88 18.89
N ALA A 366 -22.30 -7.61 17.80
CA ALA A 366 -22.09 -7.14 16.44
C ALA A 366 -22.99 -5.93 16.13
N GLU A 367 -22.52 -5.09 15.20
CA GLU A 367 -23.11 -3.82 14.79
C GLU A 367 -24.61 -3.93 14.45
N ALA A 368 -25.43 -3.07 15.06
CA ALA A 368 -26.84 -2.95 14.76
C ALA A 368 -27.02 -2.17 13.45
N ALA A 369 -27.76 -2.75 12.50
CA ALA A 369 -28.16 -2.09 11.28
C ALA A 369 -29.07 -0.88 11.57
N ILE A 370 -28.90 0.17 10.78
CA ILE A 370 -29.61 1.45 10.90
C ILE A 370 -31.09 1.23 10.55
N GLU A 371 -31.99 1.37 11.53
CA GLU A 371 -33.44 1.40 11.30
C GLU A 371 -33.81 2.69 10.55
N ARG A 372 -34.44 2.55 9.38
CA ARG A 372 -35.07 3.68 8.68
C ARG A 372 -36.46 3.93 9.31
N PRO A 373 -36.90 5.20 9.45
CA PRO A 373 -38.22 5.50 9.98
C PRO A 373 -39.31 4.89 9.10
N TRP A 374 -40.35 4.37 9.74
CA TRP A 374 -41.47 3.71 9.09
C TRP A 374 -42.31 4.71 8.27
N PRO A 375 -42.90 4.31 7.14
CA PRO A 375 -43.76 5.19 6.35
C PRO A 375 -45.04 5.54 7.13
N ILE A 376 -45.49 6.78 7.04
CA ILE A 376 -46.76 7.24 7.61
C ILE A 376 -47.84 7.10 6.54
N TYR A 377 -48.92 6.40 6.88
CA TYR A 377 -50.06 6.07 6.01
C TYR A 377 -51.34 6.84 6.38
N PHE A 378 -51.45 7.31 7.63
CA PHE A 378 -52.58 8.08 8.13
C PHE A 378 -52.11 9.35 8.84
N ASP A 379 -52.77 10.47 8.58
CA ASP A 379 -52.47 11.75 9.25
C ASP A 379 -53.01 11.80 10.69
N ASP A 380 -53.96 10.93 11.04
CA ASP A 380 -54.44 10.73 12.42
C ASP A 380 -53.48 9.79 13.18
N PRO A 381 -52.82 10.27 14.25
CA PRO A 381 -51.87 9.47 15.01
C PRO A 381 -52.44 8.18 15.61
N ALA A 382 -53.73 8.17 15.98
CA ALA A 382 -54.35 6.99 16.58
C ALA A 382 -54.64 5.91 15.52
N LEU A 383 -55.02 6.32 14.30
CA LEU A 383 -55.20 5.39 13.18
C LEU A 383 -53.85 4.88 12.67
N GLN A 384 -52.82 5.72 12.65
CA GLN A 384 -51.46 5.31 12.32
C GLN A 384 -50.94 4.27 13.32
N GLU A 385 -51.15 4.49 14.62
CA GLU A 385 -50.79 3.54 15.67
C GLU A 385 -51.51 2.19 15.52
N ALA A 386 -52.82 2.21 15.27
CA ALA A 386 -53.61 0.99 15.04
C ALA A 386 -53.16 0.25 13.77
N PHE A 387 -52.79 0.97 12.72
CA PHE A 387 -52.23 0.40 11.50
C PHE A 387 -50.88 -0.28 11.74
N ASP A 388 -49.96 0.39 12.43
CA ASP A 388 -48.62 -0.13 12.70
C ASP A 388 -48.68 -1.37 13.60
N GLU A 389 -49.57 -1.35 14.60
CA GLU A 389 -49.85 -2.50 15.46
C GLU A 389 -50.39 -3.68 14.63
N ARG A 390 -51.37 -3.42 13.76
CA ARG A 390 -51.98 -4.48 12.95
C ARG A 390 -51.03 -5.07 11.92
N ALA A 391 -50.23 -4.23 11.26
CA ALA A 391 -49.22 -4.66 10.30
C ALA A 391 -48.13 -5.50 10.99
N ALA A 392 -47.69 -5.09 12.19
CA ALA A 392 -46.73 -5.87 12.98
C ALA A 392 -47.31 -7.23 13.40
N ILE A 393 -48.56 -7.29 13.86
CA ILE A 393 -49.21 -8.55 14.22
C ILE A 393 -49.28 -9.49 13.02
N LEU A 394 -49.71 -8.99 11.86
CA LEU A 394 -49.81 -9.80 10.64
C LEU A 394 -48.44 -10.29 10.15
N GLU A 395 -47.39 -9.48 10.28
CA GLU A 395 -46.04 -9.86 9.90
C GLU A 395 -45.47 -10.95 10.83
N PHE A 396 -45.58 -10.77 12.15
CA PHE A 396 -44.93 -11.65 13.12
C PHE A 396 -45.76 -12.86 13.51
N GLU A 397 -47.07 -12.71 13.71
CA GLU A 397 -47.93 -13.81 14.18
C GLU A 397 -48.52 -14.61 13.03
N ALA A 398 -48.98 -13.93 11.97
CA ALA A 398 -49.52 -14.60 10.78
C ALA A 398 -48.43 -14.89 9.71
N GLY A 399 -47.20 -14.42 9.92
CA GLY A 399 -46.05 -14.72 9.07
C GLY A 399 -46.09 -14.08 7.69
N PHE A 400 -46.90 -13.03 7.48
CA PHE A 400 -46.94 -12.31 6.23
C PHE A 400 -45.62 -11.56 6.00
N ARG A 401 -45.17 -11.44 4.74
CA ARG A 401 -44.06 -10.52 4.44
C ARG A 401 -44.53 -9.08 4.65
N ARG A 402 -43.64 -8.19 5.12
CA ARG A 402 -43.96 -6.81 5.52
C ARG A 402 -44.95 -6.08 4.60
N GLY A 403 -44.66 -6.00 3.30
CA GLY A 403 -45.54 -5.28 2.37
C GLY A 403 -46.95 -5.88 2.23
N ALA A 404 -47.11 -7.20 2.38
CA ALA A 404 -48.43 -7.85 2.39
C ALA A 404 -49.17 -7.60 3.72
N ALA A 405 -48.44 -7.61 4.84
CA ALA A 405 -48.98 -7.30 6.17
C ALA A 405 -49.49 -5.86 6.23
N GLU A 406 -48.72 -4.90 5.69
CA GLU A 406 -49.12 -3.50 5.58
C GLU A 406 -50.34 -3.31 4.67
N THR A 407 -50.39 -3.98 3.52
CA THR A 407 -51.55 -3.86 2.60
C THR A 407 -52.85 -4.34 3.26
N GLN A 408 -52.79 -5.46 3.98
CA GLN A 408 -53.94 -6.03 4.68
C GLN A 408 -54.34 -5.18 5.90
N ALA A 409 -53.37 -4.72 6.70
CA ALA A 409 -53.61 -3.82 7.83
C ALA A 409 -54.24 -2.50 7.38
N PHE A 410 -53.78 -1.94 6.26
CA PHE A 410 -54.34 -0.70 5.71
C PHE A 410 -55.82 -0.88 5.34
N ALA A 411 -56.17 -2.00 4.69
CA ALA A 411 -57.56 -2.31 4.33
C ALA A 411 -58.47 -2.53 5.53
N GLU A 412 -57.95 -3.12 6.62
CA GLU A 412 -58.71 -3.38 7.85
C GLU A 412 -58.92 -2.13 8.71
N ILE A 413 -57.96 -1.20 8.73
CA ILE A 413 -58.07 0.06 9.49
C ILE A 413 -58.84 1.14 8.71
N SER A 414 -58.85 1.06 7.36
CA SER A 414 -59.56 2.03 6.51
C SER A 414 -61.03 1.69 6.23
N ALA A 415 -61.49 0.51 6.64
CA ALA A 415 -62.88 0.04 6.49
C ALA A 415 -63.68 0.33 7.77
#